data_AF-A0A5K1AC57-F1
#
_entry.id   AF-A0A5K1AC57-F1
#
_cell.length_a   1.000
_cell.length_b   1.000
_cell.length_c   1.000
_cell.angle_alpha   90.00
_cell.angle_beta   90.00
_cell.angle_gamma   90.00
#
_symmetry.space_group_name_H-M   'P 1'
#
loop_
_entity.id
_entity.type
_entity.pdbx_description
1 polymer ?
#
loop_
_entity_poly.entity_id
_entity_poly.type
_entity_poly.pdbx_seq_one_letter_code
_entity_poly.pdbx_strand_id
1 'polypeptide(L)'
;SCQVDLVKDGGHEYFIKFLNSVDAYPEQRAMAAFVLAVIVDGHRHGQEACIQADLIDKCLQHLNAPNPHDAQTEPLLLQWLCLCLGKLWENFPEAQLMGLQYGAPSTFERLLSEPQPE
;
A
#
# COMPACT_ATOMS: atom_id res chain seq x y z
N SER A 1 -1.54 -16.86 -13.52
CA SER A 1 -1.79 -16.90 -12.06
C SER A 1 -2.83 -15.84 -11.72
N CYS A 2 -3.47 -15.89 -10.56
CA CYS A 2 -4.59 -15.00 -10.22
C CYS A 2 -4.26 -13.50 -10.29
N GLN A 3 -2.99 -13.09 -10.10
CA GLN A 3 -2.59 -11.68 -10.24
C GLN A 3 -2.85 -11.13 -11.67
N VAL A 4 -2.71 -11.97 -12.69
CA VAL A 4 -2.94 -11.59 -14.09
C VAL A 4 -4.43 -11.37 -14.33
N ASP A 5 -5.26 -12.29 -13.83
CA ASP A 5 -6.71 -12.22 -13.97
C ASP A 5 -7.29 -11.01 -13.22
N LEU A 6 -6.80 -10.75 -12.00
CA LEU A 6 -7.21 -9.60 -11.18
C LEU A 6 -6.86 -8.26 -11.82
N VAL A 7 -5.70 -8.13 -12.48
CA VAL A 7 -5.35 -6.87 -13.17
C VAL A 7 -6.21 -6.71 -14.42
N LYS A 8 -6.33 -7.76 -15.22
CA LYS A 8 -7.10 -7.76 -16.48
C LYS A 8 -8.57 -7.39 -16.27
N ASP A 9 -9.19 -7.90 -15.21
CA ASP A 9 -10.60 -7.66 -14.92
C ASP A 9 -10.83 -6.44 -14.02
N GLY A 10 -9.80 -5.63 -13.76
CA GLY A 10 -9.92 -4.41 -12.94
C GLY A 10 -10.09 -4.66 -11.44
N GLY A 11 -9.86 -5.89 -10.97
CA GLY A 11 -9.97 -6.28 -9.56
C GLY A 11 -9.05 -5.49 -8.62
N HIS A 12 -7.89 -5.02 -9.11
CA HIS A 12 -7.00 -4.15 -8.34
C HIS A 12 -7.70 -2.85 -7.88
N GLU A 13 -8.54 -2.23 -8.72
CA GLU A 13 -9.29 -1.03 -8.35
C GLU A 13 -10.24 -1.28 -7.16
N TYR A 14 -10.85 -2.46 -7.09
CA TYR A 14 -11.74 -2.81 -6.00
C TYR A 14 -11.01 -2.76 -4.66
N PHE A 15 -9.82 -3.38 -4.58
CA PHE A 15 -9.04 -3.39 -3.35
C PHE A 15 -8.48 -2.01 -3.00
N ILE A 16 -8.12 -1.19 -4.00
CA ILE A 16 -7.69 0.20 -3.78
C ILE A 16 -8.84 1.07 -3.23
N LYS A 17 -10.06 0.89 -3.75
CA LYS A 17 -11.27 1.55 -3.24
C LYS A 17 -11.57 1.07 -1.82
N PHE A 18 -11.48 -0.23 -1.58
CA PHE A 18 -11.73 -0.84 -0.27
C PHE A 18 -10.72 -0.35 0.79
N LEU A 19 -9.44 -0.20 0.44
CA LEU A 19 -8.40 0.33 1.33
C LEU A 19 -8.76 1.71 1.88
N ASN A 20 -9.47 2.54 1.12
CA ASN A 20 -9.93 3.87 1.51
C ASN A 20 -11.36 3.91 2.05
N SER A 21 -12.02 2.75 2.20
CA SER A 21 -13.40 2.70 2.68
C SER A 21 -13.46 3.13 4.14
N VAL A 22 -14.36 4.08 4.43
CA VAL A 22 -14.65 4.55 5.80
C VAL A 22 -15.23 3.44 6.67
N ASP A 23 -15.91 2.46 6.06
CA ASP A 23 -16.57 1.35 6.75
C ASP A 23 -15.65 0.14 6.98
N ALA A 24 -14.45 0.13 6.37
CA ALA A 24 -13.53 -1.00 6.49
C ALA A 24 -12.73 -0.92 7.79
N TYR A 25 -12.74 -2.01 8.55
CA TYR A 25 -11.93 -2.17 9.74
C TYR A 25 -10.43 -2.29 9.39
N PRO A 26 -9.51 -1.91 10.30
CA PRO A 26 -8.07 -1.94 10.02
C PRO A 26 -7.54 -3.31 9.57
N GLU A 27 -8.01 -4.40 10.17
CA GLU A 27 -7.65 -5.77 9.75
C GLU A 27 -8.08 -6.07 8.31
N GLN A 28 -9.27 -5.62 7.90
CA GLN A 28 -9.76 -5.80 6.54
C GLN A 28 -8.97 -4.95 5.55
N ARG A 29 -8.57 -3.72 5.95
CA ARG A 29 -7.66 -2.89 5.16
C ARG A 29 -6.29 -3.55 5.01
N ALA A 30 -5.80 -4.23 6.06
CA ALA A 30 -4.54 -4.98 5.99
C ALA A 30 -4.65 -6.14 5.00
N MET A 31 -5.77 -6.86 4.99
CA MET A 31 -6.05 -7.89 3.98
C MET A 31 -6.09 -7.31 2.55
N ALA A 32 -6.67 -6.13 2.37
CA ALA A 32 -6.69 -5.45 1.07
C ALA A 32 -5.28 -5.02 0.64
N ALA A 33 -4.48 -4.46 1.55
CA ALA A 33 -3.08 -4.12 1.30
C ALA A 33 -2.23 -5.37 0.97
N PHE A 34 -2.48 -6.50 1.64
CA PHE A 34 -1.88 -7.79 1.31
C PHE A 34 -2.22 -8.23 -0.12
N VAL A 35 -3.50 -8.21 -0.50
CA VAL A 35 -3.92 -8.59 -1.86
C VAL A 35 -3.26 -7.68 -2.90
N LEU A 36 -3.18 -6.38 -2.65
CA LEU A 36 -2.49 -5.43 -3.52
C LEU A 36 -0.99 -5.71 -3.61
N ALA A 37 -0.33 -6.02 -2.49
CA ALA A 37 1.07 -6.41 -2.48
C ALA A 37 1.31 -7.65 -3.36
N VAL A 38 0.43 -8.65 -3.30
CA VAL A 38 0.49 -9.86 -4.15
C VAL A 38 0.20 -9.54 -5.62
N ILE A 39 -0.72 -8.63 -5.92
CA ILE A 39 -1.03 -8.21 -7.30
C ILE A 39 0.20 -7.60 -7.98
N VAL A 40 1.03 -6.89 -7.23
CA VAL A 40 2.18 -6.12 -7.76
C VAL A 40 3.53 -6.84 -7.62
N ASP A 41 3.60 -7.91 -6.83
CA ASP A 41 4.83 -8.68 -6.57
C ASP A 41 5.38 -9.32 -7.86
N GLY A 42 6.54 -8.83 -8.31
CA GLY A 42 7.18 -9.29 -9.54
C GLY A 42 6.33 -9.11 -10.81
N HIS A 43 5.29 -8.26 -10.77
CA HIS A 43 4.30 -8.13 -11.82
C HIS A 43 4.21 -6.70 -12.36
N ARG A 44 5.01 -6.38 -13.38
CA ARG A 44 5.10 -5.04 -13.99
C ARG A 44 3.74 -4.44 -14.34
N HIS A 45 2.87 -5.21 -14.99
CA HIS A 45 1.58 -4.70 -15.42
C HIS A 45 0.65 -4.40 -14.22
N GLY A 46 0.75 -5.18 -13.15
CA GLY A 46 0.07 -4.90 -11.89
C GLY A 46 0.63 -3.64 -11.22
N GLN A 47 1.96 -3.46 -11.20
CA GLN A 47 2.59 -2.25 -10.69
C GLN A 47 2.10 -1.00 -11.44
N GLU A 48 2.12 -1.03 -12.77
CA GLU A 48 1.63 0.07 -13.63
C GLU A 48 0.16 0.40 -13.36
N ALA A 49 -0.70 -0.62 -13.36
CA ALA A 49 -2.14 -0.46 -13.13
C ALA A 49 -2.43 0.13 -11.72
N CYS A 50 -1.74 -0.37 -10.69
CA CYS A 50 -1.90 0.14 -9.34
C CYS A 50 -1.36 1.58 -9.17
N ILE A 51 -0.29 1.96 -9.87
CA ILE A 51 0.21 3.34 -9.88
C ILE A 51 -0.77 4.28 -10.56
N GLN A 52 -1.33 3.87 -11.71
CA GLN A 52 -2.36 4.65 -12.40
C GLN A 52 -3.64 4.84 -11.57
N ALA A 53 -3.89 3.94 -10.61
CA ALA A 53 -4.97 4.02 -9.64
C ALA A 53 -4.57 4.70 -8.32
N ASP A 54 -3.47 5.47 -8.31
CA ASP A 54 -2.98 6.29 -7.20
C ASP A 54 -2.62 5.50 -5.92
N LEU A 55 -2.20 4.24 -6.04
CA LEU A 55 -1.90 3.41 -4.87
C LEU A 55 -0.79 3.99 -3.98
N ILE A 56 0.23 4.66 -4.55
CA ILE A 56 1.34 5.26 -3.79
C ILE A 56 0.80 6.29 -2.80
N ASP A 57 0.07 7.30 -3.31
CA ASP A 57 -0.48 8.39 -2.50
C ASP A 57 -1.44 7.85 -1.43
N LYS A 58 -2.32 6.92 -1.81
CA LYS A 58 -3.28 6.29 -0.90
C LYS A 58 -2.57 5.58 0.26
N CYS A 59 -1.58 4.74 -0.03
CA CYS A 59 -0.82 4.06 1.02
C CYS A 59 -0.10 5.04 1.94
N LEU A 60 0.55 6.08 1.38
CA LEU A 60 1.26 7.08 2.17
C LEU A 60 0.32 7.93 3.03
N GLN A 61 -0.91 8.21 2.57
CA GLN A 61 -1.92 8.89 3.38
C GLN A 61 -2.32 8.06 4.61
N HIS A 62 -2.52 6.75 4.47
CA HIS A 62 -2.77 5.86 5.61
C HIS A 62 -1.58 5.79 6.56
N LEU A 63 -0.35 5.76 6.04
CA LEU A 63 0.85 5.76 6.86
C LEU A 63 1.05 7.10 7.58
N ASN A 64 0.67 8.24 6.99
CA ASN A 64 0.84 9.56 7.60
C ASN A 64 -0.34 10.03 8.46
N ALA A 65 -1.44 9.26 8.52
CA ALA A 65 -2.59 9.62 9.32
C ALA A 65 -2.16 9.85 10.79
N PRO A 66 -2.53 11.00 11.39
CA PRO A 66 -2.09 11.35 12.74
C PRO A 66 -2.56 10.27 13.71
N ASN A 67 -1.63 9.61 14.38
CA ASN A 67 -1.91 8.68 15.47
C ASN A 67 -2.43 9.48 16.68
N PRO A 68 -3.75 9.54 16.96
CA PRO A 68 -4.28 10.31 18.05
C PRO A 68 -4.48 9.36 19.22
N HIS A 69 -3.43 8.67 19.65
CA HIS A 69 -3.41 7.82 20.84
C HIS A 69 -4.49 6.71 21.05
N ASP A 70 -5.43 6.46 20.16
CA ASP A 70 -6.47 5.42 20.34
C ASP A 70 -6.69 4.54 19.07
N ALA A 71 -6.19 3.30 19.13
CA ALA A 71 -6.90 2.08 18.69
C ALA A 71 -7.25 1.80 17.19
N GLN A 72 -6.72 2.49 16.16
CA GLN A 72 -7.17 2.17 14.77
C GLN A 72 -6.14 2.00 13.64
N THR A 73 -4.86 2.35 13.78
CA THR A 73 -3.87 1.88 12.78
C THR A 73 -3.15 0.66 13.35
N GLU A 74 -3.74 -0.51 13.09
CA GLU A 74 -3.20 -1.80 13.54
C GLU A 74 -1.77 -2.01 13.00
N PRO A 75 -0.83 -2.55 13.80
CA PRO A 75 0.53 -2.85 13.36
C PRO A 75 0.57 -3.67 12.06
N LEU A 76 -0.39 -4.59 11.91
CA LEU A 76 -0.55 -5.41 10.72
C LEU A 76 -0.87 -4.58 9.46
N LEU A 77 -1.67 -3.51 9.59
CA LEU A 77 -1.96 -2.61 8.48
C LEU A 77 -0.71 -1.80 8.10
N LEU A 78 0.03 -1.27 9.07
CA LEU A 78 1.29 -0.57 8.81
C LEU A 78 2.27 -1.47 8.06
N GLN A 79 2.45 -2.70 8.54
CA GLN A 79 3.32 -3.69 7.92
C GLN A 79 2.91 -3.95 6.45
N TRP A 80 1.63 -4.23 6.19
CA TRP A 80 1.18 -4.53 4.83
C TRP A 80 1.19 -3.32 3.90
N LEU A 81 0.98 -2.10 4.40
CA LEU A 81 1.15 -0.88 3.60
C LEU A 81 2.62 -0.70 3.18
N CYS A 82 3.56 -0.91 4.11
CA CYS A 82 4.99 -0.86 3.84
C CYS A 82 5.42 -1.92 2.83
N LEU A 83 4.99 -3.17 3.01
CA LEU A 83 5.28 -4.27 2.09
C LEU A 83 4.67 -4.01 0.71
N CYS A 84 3.43 -3.51 0.65
CA CYS A 84 2.76 -3.18 -0.61
C CYS A 84 3.53 -2.09 -1.37
N LEU A 85 3.95 -1.02 -0.70
CA LEU A 85 4.78 0.03 -1.32
C LEU A 85 6.13 -0.53 -1.76
N GLY A 86 6.77 -1.32 -0.90
CA GLY A 86 8.01 -2.06 -1.19
C GLY A 86 7.95 -2.82 -2.51
N LYS A 87 6.90 -3.63 -2.68
CA LYS A 87 6.65 -4.41 -3.89
C LYS A 87 6.24 -3.57 -5.09
N LEU A 88 5.53 -2.47 -4.88
CA LEU A 88 5.04 -1.60 -5.95
C LEU A 88 6.20 -0.92 -6.70
N TRP A 89 7.23 -0.46 -5.99
CA TRP A 89 8.39 0.20 -6.59
C TRP A 89 9.63 -0.69 -6.73
N GLU A 90 9.51 -1.98 -6.38
CA GLU A 90 10.58 -2.96 -6.55
C GLU A 90 10.95 -3.09 -8.03
N ASN A 91 12.23 -2.85 -8.34
CA ASN A 91 12.76 -2.84 -9.70
C ASN A 91 11.98 -1.93 -10.67
N PHE A 92 11.39 -0.83 -10.18
CA PHE A 92 10.59 0.11 -10.97
C PHE A 92 11.04 1.57 -10.76
N PRO A 93 12.01 2.09 -11.55
CA PRO A 93 12.56 3.43 -11.36
C PRO A 93 11.52 4.56 -11.38
N GLU A 94 10.51 4.48 -12.24
CA GLU A 94 9.45 5.48 -12.34
C GLU A 94 8.61 5.53 -11.06
N ALA A 95 8.25 4.37 -10.50
CA ALA A 95 7.53 4.27 -9.23
C ALA A 95 8.39 4.75 -8.05
N GLN A 96 9.70 4.48 -8.08
CA GLN A 96 10.64 4.99 -7.07
C GLN A 96 10.68 6.52 -7.09
N LEU A 97 10.78 7.13 -8.28
CA LEU A 97 10.76 8.57 -8.44
C LEU A 97 9.45 9.18 -7.93
N MET A 98 8.32 8.56 -8.24
CA MET A 98 7.02 8.97 -7.70
C MET A 98 7.02 8.89 -6.16
N GLY A 99 7.45 7.77 -5.57
CA GLY A 99 7.56 7.62 -4.13
C GLY A 99 8.38 8.73 -3.45
N LEU A 100 9.50 9.13 -4.06
CA LEU A 100 10.29 10.26 -3.60
C LEU A 100 9.50 11.58 -3.66
N GLN A 101 8.77 11.83 -4.74
CA GLN A 101 7.96 13.04 -4.93
C GLN A 101 6.79 13.12 -3.93
N TYR A 102 6.18 11.99 -3.58
CA TYR A 102 5.12 11.90 -2.57
C TYR A 102 5.64 11.92 -1.12
N GLY A 103 6.96 12.06 -0.90
CA GLY A 103 7.53 12.18 0.44
C GLY A 103 7.67 10.87 1.20
N ALA A 104 7.71 9.73 0.49
CA ALA A 104 7.89 8.42 1.12
C ALA A 104 9.08 8.35 2.10
N PRO A 105 10.29 8.90 1.79
CA PRO A 105 11.42 8.80 2.72
C PRO A 105 11.12 9.31 4.14
N SER A 106 10.46 10.46 4.27
CA SER A 106 10.12 11.03 5.58
C SER A 106 9.07 10.20 6.31
N THR A 107 8.11 9.62 5.58
CA THR A 107 7.13 8.69 6.17
C THR A 107 7.82 7.44 6.71
N PHE A 108 8.73 6.83 5.95
CA PHE A 108 9.45 5.63 6.38
C PHE A 108 10.43 5.91 7.51
N GLU A 109 11.12 7.06 7.52
CA GLU A 109 12.00 7.46 8.63
C GLU A 109 11.24 7.48 9.97
N ARG A 110 10.00 8.01 9.98
CA ARG A 110 9.14 7.98 11.17
C ARG A 110 8.79 6.55 11.58
N LEU A 111 8.45 5.69 10.61
CA LEU A 111 8.06 4.30 10.87
C LEU A 111 9.21 3.45 11.44
N LEU A 112 10.47 3.79 11.18
CA LEU A 112 11.63 3.13 11.81
C LEU A 112 11.68 3.32 13.35
N SER A 113 10.87 4.22 13.90
CA SER A 113 10.74 4.44 15.35
C SER A 113 9.57 3.68 15.98
N GLU A 114 8.77 2.94 15.20
CA GLU A 114 7.69 2.12 15.76
C GLU A 114 8.26 1.00 16.66
N PRO A 115 7.58 0.63 17.75
CA PRO A 115 8.10 -0.34 18.71
C PRO A 115 8.01 -1.80 18.22
N GLN A 116 7.19 -2.08 17.21
CA GLN A 116 7.05 -3.41 16.63
C GLN A 116 8.24 -3.69 15.68
N PRO A 117 8.91 -4.85 15.82
CA PRO A 117 10.07 -5.18 14.98
C PRO A 117 9.71 -5.60 13.55
N GLU A 118 8.48 -6.10 13.32
CA GLU A 118 7.96 -6.46 12.00
C GLU A 118 7.75 -5.27 11.06
#